data_AF-A0A6N9B2C4-F1
#
_entry.id   AF-A0A6N9B2C4-F1
#
_cell.length_a   1.000
_cell.length_b   1.000
_cell.length_c   1.000
_cell.angle_alpha   90.00
_cell.angle_beta   90.00
_cell.angle_gamma   90.00
#
_symmetry.space_group_name_H-M   'P 1'
#
loop_
_entity.id
_entity.type
_entity.pdbx_description
1 polymer ?
#
loop_
_entity_poly.entity_id
_entity_poly.type
_entity_poly.pdbx_seq_one_letter_code
_entity_poly.pdbx_strand_id
1 'polypeptide(L)' 'MEELVGTQGLVFEEADDVAISAYRFRSAGVGFSDLMISAAAERFAANPVYTFDQKAGRLDGMLLL' A
#
# COMPACT_ATOMS: atom_id res chain seq x y z
N MET A 1 1.47 37.23 -23.52
CA MET A 1 2.66 36.59 -22.91
C MET A 1 2.32 35.12 -22.76
N GLU A 2 2.93 34.30 -23.61
CA GLU A 2 3.03 32.83 -23.55
C GLU A 2 3.40 32.38 -22.13
N GLU A 3 3.18 31.16 -21.65
CA GLU A 3 2.41 29.96 -21.99
C GLU A 3 2.50 29.14 -20.67
N LEU A 4 1.48 28.34 -20.38
CA LEU A 4 1.30 27.62 -19.12
C LEU A 4 2.56 26.80 -18.74
N VAL A 5 3.13 27.04 -17.56
CA VAL A 5 4.19 26.19 -17.00
C VAL A 5 3.62 24.78 -16.87
N GLY A 6 4.05 23.88 -17.76
CA GLY A 6 3.64 22.48 -17.77
C GLY A 6 4.03 21.81 -16.46
N THR A 7 3.09 21.72 -15.53
CA THR A 7 3.28 20.96 -14.29
C THR A 7 3.06 19.49 -14.64
N GLN A 8 4.14 18.71 -14.66
CA GLN A 8 4.00 17.25 -14.65
C GLN A 8 3.52 16.83 -13.27
N GLY A 9 2.21 16.76 -13.10
CA GLY A 9 1.57 16.21 -11.91
C GLY A 9 1.54 14.69 -12.00
N LEU A 10 1.91 14.02 -10.91
CA LEU A 10 1.59 12.60 -10.72
C LEU A 10 0.22 12.50 -10.06
N VAL A 11 -0.69 11.76 -10.69
CA VAL A 11 -1.95 11.37 -10.07
C VAL A 11 -1.73 10.01 -9.42
N PHE A 12 -1.91 9.95 -8.10
CA PHE A 12 -1.88 8.71 -7.35
C PHE A 12 -3.31 8.24 -7.13
N GLU A 13 -3.64 7.09 -7.70
CA GLU A 13 -4.85 6.38 -7.33
C GLU A 13 -4.71 5.86 -5.89
N GLU A 14 -5.80 5.89 -5.13
CA GLU A 14 -5.83 5.44 -3.74
C GLU A 14 -4.73 6.08 -2.88
N ALA A 15 -4.58 7.40 -2.98
CA ALA A 15 -3.52 8.16 -2.33
C ALA A 15 -3.43 7.96 -0.81
N ASP A 16 -4.55 7.68 -0.15
CA ASP A 16 -4.59 7.38 1.29
C ASP A 16 -3.86 6.06 1.61
N ASP A 17 -4.11 5.00 0.83
CA ASP A 17 -3.39 3.73 0.98
C ASP A 17 -1.90 3.89 0.71
N VAL A 18 -1.57 4.68 -0.33
CA VAL A 18 -0.17 4.97 -0.68
C VAL A 18 0.52 5.69 0.47
N ALA A 19 -0.11 6.71 1.05
CA ALA A 19 0.44 7.49 2.15
C ALA A 19 0.64 6.62 3.41
N ILE A 20 -0.37 5.84 3.78
CA ILE A 20 -0.31 4.94 4.95
C ILE A 20 0.77 3.87 4.74
N SER A 21 0.79 3.24 3.57
CA SER A 21 1.78 2.21 3.23
C SER A 21 3.19 2.79 3.21
N ALA A 22 3.37 4.02 2.69
CA ALA A 22 4.68 4.68 2.65
C ALA A 22 5.18 5.05 4.05
N TYR A 23 4.28 5.42 4.95
CA TYR A 23 4.59 5.65 6.36
C TYR A 23 5.01 4.33 7.05
N ARG A 24 4.19 3.27 6.92
CA ARG A 24 4.44 1.96 7.54
C ARG A 24 5.71 1.30 7.01
N PHE A 25 5.99 1.42 5.71
CA PHE A 25 7.14 0.80 5.05
C PHE A 25 8.49 1.15 5.69
N ARG A 26 8.60 2.35 6.29
CA ARG A 26 9.82 2.79 6.98
C ARG A 26 10.21 1.91 8.17
N SER A 27 9.27 1.17 8.76
CA SER A 27 9.49 0.42 10.00
C SER A 27 8.91 -0.99 10.02
N ALA A 28 7.99 -1.32 9.11
CA ALA A 28 7.26 -2.59 9.15
C ALA A 28 8.09 -3.83 8.79
N GLY A 29 9.23 -3.67 8.09
CA GLY A 29 10.11 -4.79 7.73
C GLY A 29 9.54 -5.75 6.67
N VAL A 30 8.44 -5.37 6.02
CA VAL A 30 7.73 -6.07 4.93
C VAL A 30 7.85 -5.27 3.63
N GLY A 31 7.43 -5.86 2.50
CA GLY A 31 7.38 -5.15 1.23
C GLY A 31 6.34 -4.03 1.24
N PHE A 32 6.61 -2.95 0.50
CA PHE A 32 5.61 -1.90 0.27
C PHE A 32 4.34 -2.46 -0.42
N SER A 33 4.51 -3.43 -1.33
CA SER A 33 3.40 -4.14 -1.97
C SER A 33 2.52 -4.89 -0.97
N ASP A 34 3.11 -5.51 0.05
CA ASP A 34 2.36 -6.24 1.08
C ASP A 34 1.49 -5.28 1.89
N LEU A 35 2.01 -4.09 2.19
CA LEU A 35 1.28 -3.02 2.86
C LEU A 35 0.13 -2.48 2.00
N MET A 36 0.36 -2.31 0.69
CA MET A 36 -0.70 -1.90 -0.25
C MET A 36 -1.80 -2.97 -0.36
N ILE A 37 -1.44 -4.25 -0.39
CA ILE A 37 -2.41 -5.36 -0.43
C ILE A 37 -3.20 -5.40 0.88
N SER A 38 -2.54 -5.25 2.03
CA SER A 38 -3.18 -5.17 3.34
C SER A 38 -4.14 -3.99 3.42
N ALA A 39 -3.72 -2.81 2.98
CA ALA A 39 -4.56 -1.60 2.97
C ALA A 39 -5.78 -1.76 2.05
N ALA A 40 -5.59 -2.36 0.86
CA ALA A 40 -6.69 -2.66 -0.03
C ALA A 40 -7.68 -3.67 0.59
N ALA A 41 -7.18 -4.72 1.24
CA ALA A 41 -8.02 -5.71 1.90
C ALA A 41 -8.81 -5.10 3.07
N GLU A 42 -8.19 -4.21 3.86
CA GLU A 42 -8.87 -3.42 4.89
C GLU A 42 -9.98 -2.54 4.27
N ARG A 43 -9.68 -1.78 3.21
CA ARG A 43 -10.66 -0.90 2.52
C ARG A 43 -11.87 -1.68 2.00
N PHE A 44 -11.65 -2.88 1.45
CA PHE A 44 -12.71 -3.71 0.88
C PHE A 44 -13.29 -4.73 1.88
N ALA A 45 -12.89 -4.71 3.14
CA ALA A 45 -13.27 -5.70 4.16
C ALA A 45 -13.04 -7.16 3.70
N ALA A 46 -11.95 -7.40 2.97
CA ALA A 46 -11.62 -8.65 2.30
C ALA A 46 -10.61 -9.52 3.08
N ASN A 47 -10.59 -9.38 4.41
CA ASN A 47 -9.71 -10.15 5.28
C ASN A 47 -10.34 -11.52 5.62
N PRO A 48 -9.54 -12.59 5.84
CA PRO A 48 -8.07 -12.59 5.80
C PRO A 48 -7.50 -12.69 4.38
N VAL A 49 -6.32 -12.10 4.17
CA VAL A 49 -5.53 -12.28 2.95
C VAL A 49 -4.54 -13.43 3.17
N TYR A 50 -4.57 -14.44 2.31
CA TYR A 50 -3.60 -15.54 2.38
C TYR A 50 -2.35 -15.23 1.54
N THR A 51 -1.18 -15.55 2.07
CA THR A 51 0.11 -15.31 1.42
C THR A 51 1.07 -16.47 1.66
N PHE A 52 2.02 -16.67 0.74
CA PHE A 52 3.17 -17.56 0.93
C PHE A 52 4.42 -16.80 1.40
N ASP A 53 4.36 -15.48 1.50
CA ASP A 53 5.46 -14.66 2.00
C ASP A 53 5.48 -14.67 3.54
N GLN A 54 6.55 -15.21 4.11
CA GLN A 54 6.75 -15.33 5.55
C GLN A 54 6.80 -13.98 6.30
N LYS A 55 7.19 -12.90 5.64
CA LYS A 55 7.21 -11.55 6.22
C LYS A 55 5.81 -10.94 6.15
N ALA A 56 5.13 -11.06 5.00
CA ALA A 56 3.78 -10.53 4.83
C ALA A 56 2.78 -11.19 5.79
N GLY A 57 2.91 -12.50 6.04
CA GLY A 57 2.08 -13.23 7.01
C GLY A 57 2.25 -12.80 8.47
N ARG A 58 3.10 -11.80 8.77
CA ARG A 58 3.22 -11.17 10.09
C ARG A 58 2.36 -9.91 10.22
N LEU A 59 1.78 -9.43 9.13
CA LEU A 59 0.87 -8.29 9.12
C LEU A 59 -0.50 -8.70 9.64
N ASP A 60 -1.16 -7.78 10.36
CA ASP A 60 -2.51 -7.99 10.84
C ASP A 60 -3.46 -8.23 9.66
N GLY A 61 -4.28 -9.28 9.76
CA GLY A 61 -5.22 -9.66 8.69
C GLY A 61 -4.60 -10.46 7.54
N MET A 62 -3.28 -10.72 7.55
CA MET A 62 -2.62 -11.60 6.59
C MET A 62 -2.24 -12.94 7.24
N LEU A 63 -2.46 -14.05 6.52
CA LEU A 63 -2.20 -15.41 7.00
C LEU A 63 -1.20 -16.12 6.09
N LEU A 64 -0.15 -16.68 6.69
CA LEU A 64 0.82 -17.53 6.00
C LEU A 64 0.21 -18.90 5.70
N LEU A 65 0.31 -19.34 4.45
CA LEU A 65 -0.01 -20.71 4.01
C LEU A 65 1.20 -21.65 4.08
#